data_AF-S4NVE8-F1
#
_entry.id   AF-S4NVE8-F1
#
_cell.length_a   1.000
_cell.length_b   1.000
_cell.length_c   1.000
_cell.angle_alpha   90.00
_cell.angle_beta   90.00
_cell.angle_gamma   90.00
#
_symmetry.space_group_name_H-M   'P 1'
#
loop_
_entity.id
_entity.type
_entity.pdbx_description
1 polymer ?
#
loop_
_entity_poly.entity_id
_entity_poly.type
_entity_poly.pdbx_seq_one_letter_code
_entity_poly.pdbx_strand_id
1 'polypeptide(L)' 'MRKVAYLGHVLMHERYELHQLTMMGKVTGRRGAGRRKKSWLRNIREWTGIASAAELFRLAKNRQEFTKL' A
#
# COMPACT_ATOMS: atom_id res chain seq x y z
N MET A 1 12.60 -6.60 -2.62
CA MET A 1 12.26 -6.16 -1.24
C MET A 1 10.98 -6.86 -0.73
N ARG A 2 10.98 -7.48 0.47
CA ARG A 2 9.83 -8.27 0.98
C ARG A 2 8.51 -7.48 1.14
N LYS A 3 8.57 -6.21 1.56
CA LYS A 3 7.36 -5.38 1.77
C LYS A 3 6.69 -4.95 0.46
N VAL A 4 7.48 -4.62 -0.57
CA VAL A 4 6.96 -4.27 -1.90
C VAL A 4 6.30 -5.50 -2.53
N ALA A 5 6.98 -6.65 -2.50
CA ALA A 5 6.40 -7.91 -2.99
C ALA A 5 5.08 -8.27 -2.29
N TYR A 6 5.00 -8.10 -0.96
CA TYR A 6 3.76 -8.34 -0.21
C TYR A 6 2.65 -7.36 -0.57
N LEU A 7 2.99 -6.08 -0.84
CA LEU A 7 2.02 -5.10 -1.29
C LEU A 7 1.39 -5.51 -2.64
N GLY A 8 2.21 -5.94 -3.60
CA GLY A 8 1.69 -6.47 -4.87
C GLY A 8 0.78 -7.67 -4.65
N HIS A 9 1.22 -8.64 -3.85
CA HIS A 9 0.44 -9.82 -3.49
C HIS A 9 -0.93 -9.49 -2.88
N VAL A 10 -1.00 -8.51 -1.97
CA VAL A 10 -2.27 -8.09 -1.34
C VAL A 10 -3.17 -7.35 -2.32
N LEU A 11 -2.62 -6.50 -3.19
CA LEU A 11 -3.39 -5.66 -4.11
C LEU A 11 -3.86 -6.39 -5.37
N MET A 12 -3.16 -7.44 -5.79
CA MET A 12 -3.47 -8.20 -7.00
C MET A 12 -4.52 -9.31 -6.77
N HIS A 13 -4.69 -9.78 -5.53
CA HIS A 13 -5.59 -10.89 -5.24
C HIS A 13 -6.86 -10.40 -4.53
N GLU A 14 -8.02 -10.74 -5.10
CA GLU A 14 -9.35 -10.41 -4.57
C GLU A 14 -9.60 -11.00 -3.17
N ARG A 15 -8.95 -12.11 -2.84
CA ARG A 15 -9.01 -12.76 -1.52
C ARG A 15 -8.62 -11.85 -0.34
N TYR A 16 -8.01 -10.70 -0.63
CA TYR A 16 -7.54 -9.74 0.37
C TYR A 16 -8.38 -8.45 0.42
N GLU A 17 -9.60 -8.45 -0.10
CA GLU A 17 -10.47 -7.26 -0.16
C GLU A 17 -10.49 -6.46 1.16
N LEU A 18 -10.69 -7.11 2.31
CA LEU A 18 -10.69 -6.45 3.62
C LEU A 18 -9.35 -5.73 3.93
N HIS A 19 -8.22 -6.33 3.56
CA HIS A 19 -6.91 -5.70 3.73
C HIS A 19 -6.78 -4.50 2.81
N GLN A 20 -7.21 -4.60 1.55
CA GLN A 20 -7.20 -3.50 0.60
C GLN A 20 -8.05 -2.32 1.10
N LEU A 21 -9.26 -2.59 1.62
CA LEU A 21 -10.15 -1.58 2.21
C LEU A 21 -9.51 -0.89 3.43
N THR A 22 -8.87 -1.68 4.29
CA THR A 22 -8.15 -1.16 5.47
C THR A 22 -6.98 -0.27 5.08
N MET A 23 -6.23 -0.65 4.05
CA MET A 23 -5.07 0.10 3.55
C MET A 23 -5.47 1.38 2.82
N MET A 24 -6.58 1.37 2.07
CA MET A 24 -7.15 2.55 1.43
C MET A 24 -7.75 3.54 2.44
N GLY A 25 -7.87 3.17 3.72
CA GLY A 25 -8.48 4.00 4.73
C GLY A 25 -10.00 4.11 4.57
N LYS A 26 -10.64 3.14 3.90
CA LYS A 26 -12.10 3.09 3.75
C LYS A 26 -12.84 2.66 5.03
N VAL A 27 -12.10 2.28 6.07
CA VAL A 27 -12.66 2.02 7.40
C VAL A 27 -13.08 3.35 8.01
N THR A 28 -14.37 3.49 8.28
CA THR A 28 -14.97 4.68 8.90
C THR A 28 -14.49 4.83 10.35
N GLY A 29 -14.11 6.05 10.74
CA GLY A 29 -13.70 6.38 12.11
C GLY A 29 -12.38 7.17 12.19
N ARG A 30 -12.31 8.11 13.14
CA ARG A 30 -11.12 8.95 13.37
C ARG A 30 -10.19 8.23 14.34
N ARG A 31 -9.08 7.66 13.85
CA ARG A 31 -8.03 7.15 14.75
C ARG A 31 -7.31 8.34 15.38
N GLY A 32 -7.22 8.36 16.72
CA GLY A 32 -6.47 9.39 17.45
C GLY A 32 -5.02 9.47 16.95
N ALA A 33 -4.49 10.69 16.82
CA ALA A 33 -3.11 10.91 16.42
C ALA A 33 -2.17 10.54 17.56
N GLY A 34 -1.93 9.25 17.78
CA GLY A 34 -0.84 8.78 18.62
C GLY A 34 0.52 9.20 18.06
N ARG A 35 1.63 8.77 18.70
CA ARG A 35 2.99 9.02 18.20
C ARG A 35 3.07 8.69 16.71
N ARG A 36 3.51 9.65 15.88
CA ARG A 36 3.61 9.51 14.41
C ARG A 36 4.62 8.40 14.05
N LYS A 37 4.20 7.14 14.13
CA LYS A 37 4.94 6.00 13.59
C LYS A 37 4.88 6.10 12.06
N LYS A 38 6.01 5.88 11.39
CA LYS A 38 6.06 5.78 9.93
C LYS A 38 5.10 4.66 9.51
N SER A 39 4.02 5.01 8.81
CA SER A 39 3.04 4.02 8.36
C SER A 39 3.65 3.09 7.32
N TRP A 40 3.12 1.88 7.19
CA TRP A 40 3.62 0.89 6.24
C TRP A 40 3.59 1.42 4.79
N LEU A 41 2.50 2.08 4.38
CA LEU A 41 2.40 2.73 3.07
C LEU A 41 3.38 3.90 2.89
N ARG A 42 3.61 4.71 3.93
CA ARG A 42 4.63 5.76 3.87
C ARG A 42 6.02 5.17 3.70
N ASN A 43 6.32 4.07 4.38
CA ASN A 43 7.62 3.41 4.26
C ASN A 43 7.87 2.86 2.85
N ILE A 44 6.85 2.27 2.22
CA ILE A 44 6.96 1.77 0.84
C ILE A 44 7.13 2.94 -0.16
N ARG A 45 6.39 4.04 0.01
CA ARG A 45 6.57 5.25 -0.81
C ARG A 45 7.99 5.81 -0.73
N GLU A 46 8.54 5.92 0.48
CA GLU A 46 9.92 6.39 0.67
C GLU A 46 10.95 5.46 0.04
N TRP A 47 10.71 4.14 0.02
CA TRP A 47 11.62 3.18 -0.60
C TRP A 47 11.54 3.14 -2.13
N THR A 48 10.35 3.36 -2.68
CA THR A 48 10.11 3.31 -4.13
C THR A 48 10.25 4.68 -4.79
N GLY A 49 10.39 5.76 -4.01
CA GLY A 49 10.37 7.13 -4.53
C GLY A 49 8.98 7.60 -4.98
N ILE A 50 7.93 6.80 -4.80
CA ILE A 50 6.58 7.09 -5.29
C ILE A 50 5.89 8.08 -4.34
N ALA A 51 5.47 9.23 -4.88
CA ALA A 51 4.98 10.35 -4.09
C ALA A 51 3.60 10.07 -3.44
N SER A 52 2.72 9.32 -4.11
CA SER A 52 1.33 9.13 -3.66
C SER A 52 0.96 7.67 -3.45
N ALA A 53 0.05 7.39 -2.50
CA ALA A 53 -0.48 6.03 -2.30
C ALA A 53 -1.35 5.57 -3.47
N ALA A 54 -2.05 6.51 -4.13
CA ALA A 54 -2.87 6.22 -5.30
C ALA A 54 -2.03 5.72 -6.49
N GLU A 55 -0.89 6.35 -6.75
CA GLU A 55 0.06 5.92 -7.76
C GLU A 55 0.65 4.54 -7.44
N LEU A 56 0.96 4.29 -6.17
CA LEU A 56 1.38 2.99 -5.67
C LEU A 56 0.33 1.89 -5.97
N PHE A 57 -0.95 2.18 -5.71
CA PHE A 57 -2.05 1.26 -6.00
C PHE A 57 -2.26 1.04 -7.50
N ARG A 58 -2.11 2.08 -8.32
CA ARG A 58 -2.20 1.96 -9.79
C ARG A 58 -1.07 1.10 -10.35
N LEU A 59 0.15 1.32 -9.89
CA LEU A 59 1.32 0.52 -10.26
C LEU A 59 1.14 -0.94 -9.84
N ALA A 60 0.68 -1.19 -8.62
CA ALA A 60 0.46 -2.54 -8.12
C ALA A 60 -0.62 -3.33 -8.88
N LYS A 61 -1.54 -2.66 -9.58
CA LYS A 61 -2.46 -3.34 -10.51
C LYS A 61 -1.78 -3.82 -11.79
N ASN A 62 -0.65 -3.21 -12.18
CA ASN A 62 0.14 -3.63 -13.33
C ASN A 62 1.31 -4.51 -12.87
N ARG A 63 1.13 -5.83 -12.99
CA ARG A 63 2.13 -6.83 -12.54
C ARG A 63 3.51 -6.65 -13.17
N GLN A 64 3.57 -6.29 -14.46
CA GLN A 64 4.84 -6.15 -15.17
C GLN A 64 5.63 -4.95 -14.67
N GLU A 65 4.95 -3.81 -14.48
CA GLU A 65 5.56 -2.59 -13.96
C GLU A 65 5.92 -2.71 -12.48
N PHE A 66 5.06 -3.34 -11.69
CA PHE A 66 5.29 -3.50 -10.25
C PHE A 66 6.47 -4.42 -9.91
N THR A 67 6.76 -5.41 -10.75
CA THR A 67 7.88 -6.34 -10.54
C THR A 67 9.24 -5.67 -10.77
N LYS A 68 9.28 -4.52 -11.45
CA LYS A 68 10.50 -3.75 -11.74
C LYS A 68 10.91 -2.80 -10.61
N LEU A 69 10.08 -2.67 -9.56
CA LEU A 69 10.31 -1.85 -8.35
C LEU A 69 11.11 -2.61 -7.28
#